data_AF-A0A8H9CKM7-F1
#
_entry.id   AF-A0A8H9CKM7-F1
#
_cell.length_a   1.000
_cell.length_b   1.000
_cell.length_c   1.000
_cell.angle_alpha   90.00
_cell.angle_beta   90.00
_cell.angle_gamma   90.00
#
_symmetry.space_group_name_H-M   'P 1'
#
loop_
_entity.id
_entity.type
_entity.pdbx_description
1 polymer ?
#
loop_
_entity_poly.entity_id
_entity_poly.type
_entity_poly.pdbx_seq_one_letter_code
_entity_poly.pdbx_strand_id
1 'polypeptide(L)'
;MIDELEQARREVALCNIDTTRGRIEPAGAGYIVVLDAPVVDIAAHIEGDIPRRITCRTAWQAEVQMLTWLKRIQQAERKQVRMGRWHDGVTELVKRPLDQSEVADYLAELAHRKQVDKLRDELAEALARRADRRAQEQAEQALIERYGRPAVHDQQKRAGRPRKTEQPLTGVATEE
;
A
#
# COMPACT_ATOMS: atom_id res chain seq x y z
N MET A 1 37.08 -0.43 26.53
CA MET A 1 35.93 -1.37 26.46
C MET A 1 34.72 -0.85 27.24
N ILE A 2 34.91 -0.24 28.41
CA ILE A 2 33.90 0.61 29.08
C ILE A 2 33.53 1.81 28.18
N ASP A 3 34.51 2.29 27.41
CA ASP A 3 34.41 3.47 26.54
C ASP A 3 33.30 3.36 25.48
N GLU A 4 33.06 2.17 24.91
CA GLU A 4 32.06 1.99 23.85
C GLU A 4 30.62 2.08 24.40
N LEU A 5 30.37 1.51 25.59
CA LEU A 5 29.06 1.63 26.22
C LEU A 5 28.78 3.07 26.68
N GLU A 6 29.79 3.73 27.25
CA GLU A 6 29.66 5.15 27.59
C GLU A 6 29.42 6.01 26.36
N GLN A 7 30.12 5.74 25.25
CA GLN A 7 29.89 6.40 23.99
C GLN A 7 28.47 6.19 23.49
N ALA A 8 27.97 4.95 23.48
CA ALA A 8 26.59 4.65 23.06
C ALA A 8 25.56 5.39 23.92
N ARG A 9 25.75 5.43 25.25
CA ARG A 9 24.88 6.18 26.18
C ARG A 9 24.92 7.68 25.90
N ARG A 10 26.11 8.26 25.68
CA ARG A 10 26.27 9.69 25.35
C ARG A 10 25.59 10.03 24.02
N GLU A 11 25.73 9.17 23.02
CA GLU A 11 25.12 9.37 21.71
C GLU A 11 23.59 9.32 21.75
N VAL A 12 23.03 8.37 22.52
CA VAL A 12 21.58 8.25 22.77
C VAL A 12 21.05 9.48 23.48
N ALA A 13 21.75 9.96 24.51
CA ALA A 13 21.40 11.19 25.21
C ALA A 13 21.44 12.41 24.29
N LEU A 14 22.50 12.56 23.48
CA LEU A 14 22.64 13.67 22.54
C LEU A 14 21.53 13.69 21.48
N CYS A 15 21.08 12.51 21.07
CA CYS A 15 20.04 12.36 20.05
C CYS A 15 18.63 12.33 20.65
N ASN A 16 18.43 12.51 21.96
CA ASN A 16 17.12 12.40 22.62
C ASN A 16 16.36 11.13 22.19
N ILE A 17 17.04 9.98 22.24
CA ILE A 17 16.45 8.70 21.85
C ILE A 17 15.61 8.17 23.01
N ASP A 18 14.39 7.76 22.70
CA ASP A 18 13.50 7.12 23.66
C ASP A 18 13.99 5.68 23.92
N THR A 19 14.49 5.44 25.12
CA THR A 19 15.01 4.12 25.52
C THR A 19 13.92 3.15 25.98
N THR A 20 12.68 3.61 26.14
CA THR A 20 11.55 2.78 26.59
C THR A 20 11.05 1.80 25.52
N ARG A 21 11.37 2.07 24.25
CA ARG A 21 11.02 1.24 23.07
C ARG A 21 11.88 -0.01 22.87
N GLY A 22 12.77 -0.29 23.82
CA GLY A 22 13.60 -1.48 23.83
C GLY A 22 13.74 -2.01 25.24
N ARG A 23 13.86 -3.33 25.36
CA ARG A 23 14.09 -3.98 26.65
C ARG A 23 15.06 -5.15 26.51
N ILE A 24 15.77 -5.43 27.58
CA ILE A 24 16.69 -6.56 27.68
C ILE A 24 16.06 -7.61 28.57
N GLU A 25 15.81 -8.78 28.01
CA GLU A 25 15.28 -9.95 28.72
C GLU A 25 16.43 -10.94 28.98
N PRO A 26 16.56 -11.50 30.19
CA PRO A 26 17.51 -12.59 30.43
C PRO A 26 17.04 -13.85 29.69
N ALA A 27 17.97 -14.53 29.03
CA ALA A 27 17.74 -15.83 28.39
C ALA A 27 18.72 -16.85 28.97
N GLY A 28 18.38 -18.15 28.98
CA GLY A 28 19.08 -19.17 29.78
C GLY A 28 20.62 -19.11 29.80
N ALA A 29 21.28 -18.80 28.67
CA ALA A 29 22.74 -18.65 28.59
C ALA A 29 23.20 -17.26 28.09
N GLY A 30 22.35 -16.23 28.16
CA GLY A 30 22.66 -14.90 27.65
C GLY A 30 21.53 -13.89 27.84
N TYR A 31 21.40 -12.98 26.88
CA TYR A 31 20.43 -11.89 26.91
C TYR A 31 19.75 -11.78 25.55
N ILE A 32 18.48 -11.41 25.55
CA ILE A 32 17.72 -11.08 24.34
C ILE A 32 17.32 -9.62 24.43
N VAL A 33 17.77 -8.84 23.45
CA VAL A 33 17.26 -7.49 23.23
C VAL A 33 15.98 -7.60 22.42
N VAL A 34 14.88 -7.08 22.96
CA VAL A 34 13.60 -6.97 22.25
C VAL A 34 13.39 -5.51 21.88
N LEU A 35 13.16 -5.27 20.59
CA LEU A 35 12.94 -3.94 20.02
C LEU A 35 11.50 -3.83 19.53
N ASP A 36 10.89 -2.68 19.78
CA ASP A 36 9.55 -2.39 19.25
C ASP A 36 9.59 -2.18 17.72
N ALA A 37 8.43 -2.37 17.09
CA ALA A 37 8.28 -2.08 15.68
C ALA A 37 8.43 -0.56 15.42
N PRO A 38 8.93 -0.17 14.23
CA PRO A 38 8.95 1.23 13.86
C PRO A 38 7.53 1.76 13.66
N VAL A 39 7.31 3.03 13.98
CA VAL A 39 6.00 3.72 13.87
C VAL A 39 5.63 3.97 12.41
N VAL A 40 6.64 4.24 11.58
CA VAL A 40 6.50 4.48 10.15
C VAL A 40 7.38 3.48 9.38
N ASP A 41 7.08 3.28 8.10
CA ASP A 41 7.95 2.49 7.25
C ASP A 41 9.28 3.22 7.02
N ILE A 42 10.37 2.59 7.47
CA ILE A 42 11.74 3.13 7.42
C ILE A 42 12.66 2.29 6.53
N ALA A 43 12.12 1.40 5.71
CA ALA A 43 12.90 0.55 4.79
C ALA A 43 13.79 1.37 3.83
N ALA A 44 13.39 2.59 3.50
CA ALA A 44 14.17 3.50 2.68
C ALA A 44 15.44 4.08 3.36
N HIS A 45 15.61 3.87 4.67
CA HIS A 45 16.66 4.52 5.48
C HIS A 45 17.54 3.55 6.26
N ILE A 46 17.15 2.28 6.36
CA ILE A 46 17.92 1.24 7.01
C ILE A 46 18.17 0.14 5.98
N GLU A 47 19.44 -0.17 5.77
CA GLU A 47 19.83 -1.31 4.95
C GLU A 47 19.53 -2.62 5.70
N GLY A 48 18.72 -3.47 5.08
CA GLY A 48 18.37 -4.79 5.58
C GLY A 48 17.19 -4.81 6.55
N ASP A 49 16.88 -6.01 7.05
CA ASP A 49 15.77 -6.23 7.96
C ASP A 49 16.07 -5.69 9.36
N ILE A 50 15.12 -4.98 9.94
CA ILE A 50 15.22 -4.48 11.32
C ILE A 50 15.01 -5.68 12.26
N PRO A 51 16.02 -6.05 13.07
CA PRO A 51 15.88 -7.16 13.98
C PRO A 51 14.91 -6.79 15.09
N ARG A 52 13.88 -7.61 15.31
CA ARG A 52 12.99 -7.47 16.48
C ARG A 52 13.59 -8.07 17.74
N ARG A 53 14.47 -9.05 17.57
CA ARG A 53 15.12 -9.79 18.64
C ARG A 53 16.58 -9.99 18.31
N ILE A 54 17.46 -9.65 19.25
CA ILE A 54 18.91 -9.81 19.10
C ILE A 54 19.42 -10.61 20.29
N THR A 55 20.05 -11.74 20.03
CA THR A 55 20.68 -12.57 21.06
C THR A 55 22.09 -12.07 21.34
N CYS A 56 22.40 -11.81 22.61
CA CYS A 56 23.69 -11.34 23.08
C CYS A 56 24.23 -12.29 24.17
N ARG A 57 25.55 -12.40 24.26
CA ARG A 57 26.19 -13.28 25.26
C ARG A 57 26.36 -12.59 26.62
N THR A 58 26.53 -11.28 26.63
CA THR A 58 26.75 -10.50 27.85
C THR A 58 25.77 -9.34 27.95
N ALA A 59 25.50 -8.89 29.19
CA ALA A 59 24.62 -7.75 29.44
C ALA A 59 25.13 -6.46 28.77
N TRP A 60 26.45 -6.26 28.80
CA TRP A 60 27.10 -5.14 28.14
C TRP A 60 26.85 -5.14 26.62
N GLN A 61 27.01 -6.30 25.95
CA GLN A 61 26.72 -6.41 24.52
C GLN A 61 25.24 -6.12 24.23
N ALA A 62 24.35 -6.63 25.07
CA ALA A 62 22.91 -6.41 24.92
C ALA A 62 22.56 -4.93 25.00
N GLU A 63 23.15 -4.19 25.95
CA GLU A 63 22.91 -2.76 26.09
C GLU A 63 23.45 -1.96 24.91
N VAL A 64 24.68 -2.22 24.47
CA VAL A 64 25.26 -1.54 23.29
C VAL A 64 24.41 -1.79 22.04
N GLN A 65 23.97 -3.03 21.82
CA GLN A 65 23.10 -3.38 20.68
C GLN A 65 21.74 -2.69 20.78
N MET A 66 21.12 -2.70 21.96
CA MET A 66 19.84 -2.02 22.18
C MET A 66 19.93 -0.53 21.86
N LEU A 67 20.92 0.17 22.42
CA LEU A 67 21.10 1.61 22.22
C LEU A 67 21.41 1.94 20.76
N THR A 68 22.27 1.15 20.12
CA THR A 68 22.62 1.31 18.70
C THR A 68 21.39 1.19 17.81
N TRP A 69 20.58 0.14 18.00
CA TRP A 69 19.39 -0.09 17.18
C TRP A 69 18.28 0.91 17.45
N LEU A 70 18.02 1.27 18.71
CA LEU A 70 17.03 2.31 19.05
C LEU A 70 17.39 3.65 18.41
N LYS A 71 18.67 4.02 18.45
CA LYS A 71 19.17 5.22 17.76
C LYS A 71 18.93 5.14 16.25
N ARG A 72 19.29 4.03 15.60
CA ARG A 72 19.10 3.85 14.15
C ARG A 72 17.62 3.93 13.75
N ILE A 73 16.75 3.22 14.45
CA ILE A 73 15.30 3.17 14.17
C ILE A 73 14.71 4.57 14.29
N GLN A 74 14.90 5.24 15.43
CA GLN A 74 14.26 6.53 15.66
C GLN A 74 14.84 7.65 14.79
N GLN A 75 16.13 7.59 14.46
CA GLN A 75 16.71 8.53 13.49
C GLN A 75 16.15 8.31 12.10
N ALA A 76 15.93 7.06 11.69
CA ALA A 76 15.31 6.74 10.41
C ALA A 76 13.85 7.18 10.38
N GLU A 77 13.08 6.98 11.46
CA GLU A 77 11.70 7.49 11.57
C GLU A 77 11.64 9.01 11.43
N ARG A 78 12.54 9.72 12.13
CA ARG A 78 12.66 11.19 12.03
C ARG A 78 12.96 11.62 10.61
N LYS A 79 13.94 10.99 9.96
CA LYS A 79 14.27 11.26 8.56
C LYS A 79 13.05 11.04 7.68
N GLN A 80 12.36 9.91 7.80
CA GLN A 80 11.22 9.57 6.96
C GLN A 80 10.07 10.58 7.08
N VAL A 81 9.69 10.95 8.31
CA VAL A 81 8.58 11.87 8.58
C VAL A 81 8.89 13.30 8.10
N ARG A 82 10.14 13.74 8.27
CA ARG A 82 10.56 15.12 8.02
C ARG A 82 11.20 15.32 6.63
N MET A 83 11.50 14.25 5.90
CA MET A 83 12.11 14.31 4.57
C MET A 83 11.24 15.13 3.62
N GLY A 84 11.82 16.19 3.04
CA GLY A 84 11.14 17.08 2.11
C GLY A 84 10.18 18.10 2.77
N ARG A 85 10.02 18.08 4.10
CA ARG A 85 9.17 19.03 4.84
C ARG A 85 9.95 19.93 5.80
N TRP A 86 11.10 19.44 6.26
CA TRP A 86 11.90 20.13 7.25
C TRP A 86 12.99 20.96 6.59
N HIS A 87 13.01 22.26 6.89
CA HIS A 87 13.95 23.21 6.29
C HIS A 87 15.07 23.65 7.24
N ASP A 88 14.98 23.33 8.53
CA ASP A 88 16.06 23.64 9.47
C ASP A 88 17.24 22.66 9.33
N GLY A 89 18.36 23.02 9.93
CA GLY A 89 19.63 22.32 9.75
C GLY A 89 19.59 20.81 10.06
N VAL A 90 20.43 20.05 9.37
CA VAL A 90 20.56 18.57 9.48
C VAL A 90 20.76 18.09 10.92
N THR A 91 21.38 18.92 11.76
CA THR A 91 21.61 18.61 13.18
C THR A 91 20.32 18.52 13.99
N GLU A 92 19.32 19.37 13.69
CA GLU A 92 18.05 19.39 14.42
C GLU A 92 17.17 18.21 14.06
N LEU A 93 17.22 17.78 12.79
CA LEU A 93 16.53 16.59 12.28
C LEU A 93 16.84 15.36 13.15
N VAL A 94 18.10 15.22 13.57
CA VAL A 94 18.60 14.07 14.32
C VAL A 94 18.33 14.20 15.81
N LYS A 95 18.35 15.42 16.38
CA LYS A 95 18.27 15.65 17.82
C LYS A 95 16.86 15.89 18.34
N ARG A 96 15.98 16.49 17.53
CA ARG A 96 14.62 16.83 17.97
C ARG A 96 13.75 15.56 17.96
N PRO A 97 13.11 15.18 19.09
CA PRO A 97 12.16 14.06 19.11
C PRO A 97 10.99 14.34 18.17
N LEU A 98 10.34 13.27 17.69
CA LEU A 98 9.13 13.38 16.86
C LEU A 98 7.96 13.82 17.74
N ASP A 99 7.22 14.81 17.27
CA ASP A 99 5.94 15.14 17.86
C ASP A 99 4.84 14.22 17.30
N GLN A 100 3.81 13.94 18.11
CA GLN A 100 2.69 13.10 17.69
C GLN A 100 1.91 13.75 16.54
N SER A 101 1.84 15.08 16.50
CA SER A 101 1.23 15.84 15.41
C SER A 101 1.95 15.60 14.08
N GLU A 102 3.29 15.65 14.06
CA GLU A 102 4.11 15.43 12.87
C GLU A 102 3.88 14.04 12.27
N VAL A 103 3.76 13.02 13.13
CA VAL A 103 3.48 11.65 12.70
C VAL A 103 2.08 11.53 12.12
N ALA A 104 1.08 12.14 12.77
CA ALA A 104 -0.30 12.13 12.28
C ALA A 104 -0.41 12.81 10.90
N ASP A 105 0.21 13.97 10.72
CA ASP A 105 0.26 14.68 9.44
C ASP A 105 0.97 13.87 8.36
N TYR A 106 2.03 13.15 8.73
CA TYR A 106 2.71 12.23 7.82
C TYR A 106 1.81 11.09 7.34
N LEU A 107 1.12 10.42 8.26
CA LEU A 107 0.20 9.34 7.91
C LEU A 107 -1.00 9.84 7.10
N ALA A 108 -1.52 11.03 7.41
CA ALA A 108 -2.59 11.66 6.65
C ALA A 108 -2.17 11.96 5.20
N GLU A 109 -0.94 12.48 4.99
CA GLU A 109 -0.43 12.69 3.64
C GLU A 109 -0.26 11.38 2.88
N LEU A 110 0.26 10.33 3.52
CA LEU A 110 0.35 9.01 2.87
C LEU A 110 -1.01 8.47 2.45
N ALA A 111 -2.03 8.63 3.29
CA ALA A 111 -3.40 8.24 2.95
C ALA A 111 -3.93 9.07 1.78
N HIS A 112 -3.68 10.38 1.77
CA HIS A 112 -4.07 11.26 0.69
C HIS A 112 -3.39 10.90 -0.64
N ARG A 113 -2.08 10.64 -0.64
CA ARG A 113 -1.35 10.20 -1.83
C ARG A 113 -1.94 8.92 -2.43
N LYS A 114 -2.25 7.93 -1.60
CA LYS A 114 -2.93 6.69 -2.04
C LYS A 114 -4.29 6.96 -2.68
N GLN A 115 -5.08 7.89 -2.12
CA GLN A 115 -6.36 8.29 -2.71
C GLN A 115 -6.18 8.99 -4.06
N VAL A 116 -5.20 9.89 -4.15
CA VAL A 116 -4.87 10.57 -5.41
C VAL A 116 -4.45 9.57 -6.49
N ASP A 117 -3.61 8.59 -6.16
CA ASP A 117 -3.19 7.56 -7.11
C ASP A 117 -4.36 6.69 -7.57
N LYS A 118 -5.26 6.31 -6.66
CA LYS A 118 -6.50 5.62 -7.02
C LYS A 118 -7.37 6.43 -8.00
N LEU A 119 -7.53 7.73 -7.73
CA LEU A 119 -8.30 8.62 -8.62
C LEU A 119 -7.62 8.80 -9.98
N ARG A 120 -6.28 8.78 -10.04
CA ARG A 120 -5.53 8.81 -11.30
C ARG A 120 -5.77 7.56 -12.12
N ASP A 121 -5.78 6.38 -11.48
CA ASP A 121 -6.08 5.12 -12.16
C ASP A 121 -7.51 5.09 -12.70
N GLU A 122 -8.49 5.52 -11.89
CA GLU A 122 -9.89 5.63 -12.32
C GLU A 122 -10.06 6.60 -13.50
N LEU A 123 -9.35 7.72 -13.50
CA LEU A 123 -9.37 8.69 -14.59
C LEU A 123 -8.71 8.13 -15.85
N ALA A 124 -7.59 7.42 -15.73
CA ALA A 124 -6.93 6.76 -16.85
C ALA A 124 -7.85 5.70 -17.49
N GLU A 125 -8.54 4.90 -16.67
CA GLU A 125 -9.50 3.91 -17.15
C GLU A 125 -10.71 4.56 -17.84
N ALA A 126 -11.26 5.65 -17.27
CA ALA A 126 -12.37 6.37 -17.86
C ALA A 126 -12.00 6.99 -19.23
N LEU A 127 -10.77 7.50 -19.36
CA LEU A 127 -10.26 8.01 -20.63
C LEU A 127 -10.09 6.90 -21.67
N ALA A 128 -9.57 5.74 -21.28
CA ALA A 128 -9.47 4.57 -22.16
C ALA A 128 -10.85 4.14 -22.68
N ARG A 129 -11.83 3.97 -21.79
CA ARG A 129 -13.21 3.60 -22.17
C ARG A 129 -13.87 4.64 -23.09
N ARG A 130 -13.51 5.93 -22.96
CA ARG A 130 -14.02 7.00 -23.83
C ARG A 130 -13.34 6.97 -25.20
N ALA A 131 -12.05 6.68 -25.25
CA ALA A 131 -11.32 6.50 -26.50
C ALA A 131 -11.88 5.32 -27.30
N ASP A 132 -12.13 4.18 -26.64
CA ASP A 132 -12.72 3.00 -27.27
C ASP A 132 -14.12 3.28 -27.83
N ARG A 133 -14.98 3.95 -27.05
CA ARG A 133 -16.31 4.36 -27.52
C ARG A 133 -16.24 5.28 -28.73
N ARG A 134 -15.32 6.26 -28.74
CA ARG A 134 -15.12 7.14 -29.91
C ARG A 134 -14.62 6.37 -31.12
N ALA A 135 -13.73 5.40 -30.93
CA ALA A 135 -13.26 4.55 -32.02
C ALA A 135 -14.39 3.68 -32.59
N GLN A 136 -15.27 3.15 -31.74
CA GLN A 136 -16.48 2.43 -32.15
C GLN A 136 -17.45 3.33 -32.91
N GLU A 137 -17.76 4.53 -32.39
CA GLU A 137 -18.63 5.52 -33.05
C GLU A 137 -18.07 5.92 -34.43
N GLN A 138 -16.75 6.13 -34.54
CA GLN A 138 -16.09 6.42 -35.82
C GLN A 138 -16.14 5.25 -36.79
N ALA A 139 -15.94 4.02 -36.30
CA ALA A 139 -16.06 2.82 -37.12
C ALA A 139 -17.49 2.62 -37.63
N GLU A 140 -18.49 2.84 -36.77
CA GLU A 140 -19.90 2.81 -37.14
C GLU A 140 -20.24 3.87 -38.19
N GLN A 141 -19.78 5.11 -38.01
CA GLN A 141 -19.97 6.18 -38.99
C GLN A 141 -19.32 5.84 -40.34
N ALA A 142 -18.07 5.34 -40.35
CA ALA A 142 -17.39 4.93 -41.57
C ALA A 142 -18.10 3.78 -42.30
N LEU A 143 -18.72 2.84 -41.57
CA LEU A 143 -19.54 1.78 -42.16
C LEU A 143 -20.84 2.35 -42.76
N ILE A 144 -21.49 3.29 -42.08
CA ILE A 144 -22.71 3.96 -42.57
C ILE A 144 -22.41 4.74 -43.86
N GLU A 145 -21.30 5.48 -43.90
CA GLU A 145 -20.88 6.23 -45.09
C GLU A 145 -20.59 5.31 -46.29
N ARG A 146 -19.94 4.17 -46.06
CA ARG A 146 -19.58 3.21 -47.13
C ARG A 146 -20.76 2.39 -47.64
N TYR A 147 -21.72 2.07 -46.77
CA TYR A 147 -22.78 1.11 -47.09
C TYR A 147 -24.20 1.68 -47.03
N GLY A 148 -24.36 2.97 -46.69
CA GLY A 148 -25.60 3.73 -46.86
C GLY A 148 -26.76 3.36 -45.93
N ARG A 149 -26.55 2.58 -44.86
CA ARG A 149 -27.62 2.24 -43.91
C ARG A 149 -27.08 2.05 -42.49
N PRO A 150 -27.70 2.64 -41.45
CA PRO A 150 -27.39 2.28 -40.08
C PRO A 150 -27.77 0.81 -39.86
N ALA A 151 -26.87 0.04 -39.26
CA ALA A 151 -27.08 -1.36 -38.88
C ALA A 151 -28.09 -1.45 -37.73
N VAL A 152 -29.36 -1.15 -38.00
CA VAL A 152 -30.43 -1.23 -37.00
C VAL A 152 -30.90 -2.68 -36.89
N HIS A 153 -30.49 -3.35 -35.82
CA HIS A 153 -31.23 -4.41 -35.13
C HIS A 153 -31.89 -5.53 -35.96
N ASP A 154 -31.11 -6.31 -36.73
CA ASP A 154 -31.68 -7.48 -37.44
C ASP A 154 -31.52 -8.84 -36.72
N GLN A 155 -31.09 -8.85 -35.45
CA GLN A 155 -30.89 -10.11 -34.71
C GLN A 155 -32.06 -10.56 -33.82
N GLN A 156 -33.08 -9.73 -33.55
CA GLN A 156 -34.18 -10.13 -32.63
C GLN A 156 -35.43 -10.75 -33.29
N LYS A 157 -35.53 -10.81 -34.64
CA LYS A 157 -36.73 -11.36 -35.31
C LYS A 157 -36.61 -12.81 -35.84
N ARG A 158 -35.46 -13.47 -35.71
CA ARG A 158 -35.26 -14.83 -36.27
C ARG A 158 -35.55 -15.99 -35.32
N ALA A 159 -35.89 -15.74 -34.05
CA ALA A 159 -36.12 -16.80 -33.05
C ALA A 159 -37.60 -17.17 -32.79
N GLY A 160 -38.56 -16.67 -33.57
CA GLY A 160 -39.99 -16.81 -33.24
C GLY A 160 -40.89 -17.16 -34.40
N ARG A 161 -40.82 -18.40 -34.93
CA ARG A 161 -41.95 -18.96 -35.68
C ARG A 161 -42.02 -20.48 -35.53
N PRO A 162 -42.88 -21.02 -34.65
CA PRO A 162 -43.16 -22.45 -34.65
C PRO A 162 -44.05 -22.80 -35.86
N ARG A 163 -43.62 -23.79 -36.64
CA ARG A 163 -44.41 -24.41 -37.71
C ARG A 163 -45.57 -25.20 -37.07
N LYS A 164 -46.81 -24.86 -37.39
CA LYS A 164 -47.96 -25.74 -37.15
C LYS A 164 -47.98 -26.81 -38.25
N THR A 165 -47.81 -28.06 -37.84
CA THR A 165 -47.95 -29.25 -38.67
C THR A 165 -49.43 -29.59 -38.78
N GLU A 166 -49.92 -29.69 -40.00
CA GLU A 166 -51.22 -30.30 -40.32
C GLU A 166 -51.11 -31.83 -40.30
N GLN A 167 -52.20 -32.51 -39.90
CA GLN A 167 -52.79 -33.77 -40.43
C GLN A 167 -53.43 -34.65 -39.32
N PRO A 168 -54.36 -35.59 -39.63
CA PRO A 168 -55.71 -35.33 -40.15
C PRO A 168 -56.78 -36.21 -39.43
N LEU A 169 -58.02 -36.08 -39.91
CA LEU A 169 -59.27 -36.73 -39.47
C LEU A 169 -59.27 -38.27 -39.50
N THR A 170 -59.79 -38.88 -38.43
CA THR A 170 -60.69 -40.07 -38.39
C THR A 170 -61.59 -39.83 -37.17
N GLY A 171 -62.89 -40.09 -37.08
CA GLY A 171 -63.84 -40.83 -37.89
C GLY A 171 -64.91 -41.37 -36.91
N VAL A 172 -66.10 -40.78 -36.94
CA VAL A 172 -67.46 -41.38 -36.74
C VAL A 172 -67.73 -42.24 -35.49
N ALA A 173 -68.80 -41.88 -34.74
CA ALA A 173 -70.03 -42.70 -34.53
C ALA A 173 -70.68 -42.47 -33.14
N THR A 174 -71.93 -41.95 -33.15
CA THR A 174 -73.16 -42.40 -32.43
C THR A 174 -73.13 -42.64 -30.91
N GLU A 175 -73.87 -41.86 -30.13
CA GLU A 175 -75.27 -42.05 -29.67
C GLU A 175 -75.37 -42.83 -28.34
N GLU A 176 -76.10 -42.19 -27.41
CA GLU A 176 -76.68 -42.64 -26.12
C GLU A 176 -75.77 -43.01 -24.93
#